data_AF-A0A519R1C0-F1
#
_entry.id   AF-A0A519R1C0-F1
#
_cell.length_a   1.000
_cell.length_b   1.000
_cell.length_c   1.000
_cell.angle_alpha   90.00
_cell.angle_beta   90.00
_cell.angle_gamma   90.00
#
_symmetry.space_group_name_H-M   'P 1'
#
loop_
_entity.id
_entity.type
_entity.pdbx_description
1 polymer ?
#
loop_
_entity_poly.entity_id
_entity_poly.type
_entity_poly.pdbx_seq_one_letter_code
_entity_poly.pdbx_strand_id
1 'polypeptide(L)'
;MEHLLKQREKLIKKLVSNAKAILSNQISLPLGIARMGTTITWIENIERLPNINLQILLEYNNLTAKYFIGTERLMCNKDFLIEQDKELDKITMMNKDKLISKCYEILELFEAKEK
;
A
#
# COMPACT_ATOMS: atom_id res chain seq x y z
N MET A 1 -4.79 23.75 -13.61
CA MET A 1 -5.69 22.58 -13.66
C MET A 1 -5.04 21.40 -14.37
N GLU A 2 -4.56 21.54 -15.61
CA GLU A 2 -3.91 20.46 -16.39
C GLU A 2 -2.71 19.79 -15.69
N HIS A 3 -1.85 20.57 -15.02
CA HIS A 3 -0.69 20.04 -14.28
C HIS A 3 -1.10 19.08 -13.15
N LEU A 4 -2.17 19.38 -12.42
CA LEU A 4 -2.65 18.56 -11.30
C LEU A 4 -3.21 17.21 -11.81
N LEU A 5 -3.89 17.21 -12.95
CA LEU A 5 -4.38 15.99 -13.59
C LEU A 5 -3.23 15.07 -14.03
N LYS A 6 -2.19 15.63 -14.67
CA LYS A 6 -0.96 14.87 -15.02
C LYS A 6 -0.26 14.32 -13.78
N GLN A 7 -0.24 15.08 -12.69
CA GLN A 7 0.32 14.62 -11.41
C GLN A 7 -0.51 13.46 -10.84
N ARG A 8 -1.84 13.57 -10.85
CA ARG A 8 -2.75 12.50 -10.42
C ARG A 8 -2.55 11.21 -11.20
N GLU A 9 -2.43 11.28 -12.53
CA GLU A 9 -2.15 10.11 -13.37
C GLU A 9 -0.83 9.43 -12.99
N LYS A 10 0.23 10.21 -12.70
CA LYS A 10 1.51 9.65 -12.21
C LYS A 10 1.34 8.94 -10.86
N LEU A 11 0.53 9.50 -9.96
CA LEU A 11 0.24 8.88 -8.67
C LEU A 11 -0.56 7.58 -8.83
N ILE A 12 -1.54 7.54 -9.72
CA ILE A 12 -2.29 6.32 -10.06
C ILE A 12 -1.35 5.24 -10.61
N LYS A 13 -0.44 5.60 -11.52
CA LYS A 13 0.58 4.66 -12.03
C LYS A 13 1.48 4.13 -10.90
N LYS A 14 1.84 4.95 -9.91
CA LYS A 14 2.57 4.50 -8.71
C LYS A 14 1.75 3.56 -7.84
N LEU A 15 0.46 3.83 -7.66
CA LEU A 15 -0.47 2.96 -6.92
C LEU A 15 -0.54 1.57 -7.58
N VAL A 16 -0.74 1.52 -8.90
CA VAL A 16 -0.73 0.27 -9.70
C VAL A 16 0.60 -0.46 -9.59
N SER A 17 1.72 0.25 -9.74
CA SER A 17 3.06 -0.35 -9.63
C SER A 17 3.31 -0.98 -8.25
N ASN A 18 2.92 -0.30 -7.17
CA ASN A 18 3.01 -0.88 -5.82
C ASN A 18 2.10 -2.11 -5.67
N ALA A 19 0.90 -2.12 -6.26
CA ALA A 19 -0.01 -3.26 -6.19
C ALA A 19 0.61 -4.49 -6.86
N LYS A 20 1.21 -4.30 -8.04
CA LYS A 20 1.99 -5.35 -8.72
C LYS A 20 3.17 -5.84 -7.88
N ALA A 21 3.92 -4.92 -7.27
CA ALA A 21 5.07 -5.29 -6.44
C ALA A 21 4.65 -6.14 -5.22
N ILE A 22 3.52 -5.81 -4.59
CA ILE A 22 2.95 -6.62 -3.49
C ILE A 22 2.53 -7.99 -4.01
N LEU A 23 1.73 -8.03 -5.08
CA LEU A 23 1.19 -9.29 -5.64
C LEU A 23 2.28 -10.23 -6.16
N SER A 24 3.40 -9.67 -6.66
CA SER A 24 4.56 -10.43 -7.12
C SER A 24 5.60 -10.71 -6.03
N ASN A 25 5.31 -10.36 -4.77
CA ASN A 25 6.22 -10.50 -3.61
C ASN A 25 7.57 -9.79 -3.78
N GLN A 26 7.67 -8.79 -4.64
CA GLN A 26 8.87 -7.93 -4.78
C GLN A 26 9.04 -6.99 -3.59
N ILE A 27 7.94 -6.71 -2.89
CA ILE A 27 7.93 -5.92 -1.66
C ILE A 27 7.04 -6.60 -0.62
N SER A 28 7.40 -6.48 0.66
CA SER A 28 6.55 -6.96 1.73
C SER A 28 5.22 -6.19 1.74
N LEU A 29 4.15 -6.87 2.12
CA LEU A 29 2.82 -6.29 2.17
C LEU A 29 2.73 -5.07 3.12
N PRO A 30 3.30 -5.08 4.36
CA PRO A 30 3.38 -3.89 5.20
C PRO A 30 4.00 -2.68 4.51
N LEU A 31 5.19 -2.85 3.92
CA LEU A 31 5.92 -1.75 3.29
C LEU A 31 5.23 -1.26 2.01
N GLY A 32 4.66 -2.17 1.23
CA GLY A 32 3.87 -1.85 0.05
C GLY A 32 2.64 -1.01 0.40
N ILE A 33 1.86 -1.41 1.41
CA ILE A 33 0.69 -0.65 1.85
C ILE A 33 1.07 0.70 2.45
N ALA A 34 2.17 0.80 3.21
CA ALA A 34 2.64 2.09 3.72
C ALA A 34 2.95 3.09 2.59
N ARG A 35 3.60 2.63 1.51
CA ARG A 35 3.84 3.45 0.31
C ARG A 35 2.54 3.82 -0.41
N MET A 36 1.58 2.90 -0.46
CA MET A 36 0.26 3.18 -1.01
C MET A 36 -0.50 4.22 -0.19
N GLY A 37 -0.46 4.16 1.14
CA GLY A 37 -1.13 5.11 2.03
C GLY A 37 -0.79 6.55 1.69
N THR A 38 0.51 6.88 1.61
CA THR A 38 0.98 8.20 1.18
C THR A 38 0.51 8.57 -0.23
N THR A 39 0.54 7.61 -1.16
CA THR A 39 0.11 7.82 -2.54
C THR A 39 -1.40 8.14 -2.60
N ILE A 40 -2.21 7.44 -1.81
CA ILE A 40 -3.66 7.62 -1.71
C ILE A 40 -3.98 9.01 -1.16
N THR A 41 -3.36 9.41 -0.05
CA THR A 41 -3.54 10.77 0.51
C THR A 41 -3.23 11.86 -0.52
N TRP A 42 -2.15 11.69 -1.30
CA TRP A 42 -1.81 12.66 -2.36
C TRP A 42 -2.80 12.68 -3.52
N ILE A 43 -3.37 11.52 -3.90
CA ILE A 43 -4.42 11.47 -4.90
C ILE A 43 -5.69 12.17 -4.39
N GLU A 44 -6.09 11.89 -3.15
CA GLU A 44 -7.29 12.47 -2.53
C GLU A 44 -7.22 13.99 -2.41
N ASN A 45 -6.02 14.55 -2.18
CA ASN A 45 -5.78 16.00 -2.17
C ASN A 45 -5.92 16.66 -3.55
N ILE A 46 -5.88 15.89 -4.65
CA ILE A 46 -6.10 16.40 -6.01
C ILE A 46 -7.55 16.13 -6.43
N GLU A 47 -7.92 14.86 -6.48
CA GLU A 47 -9.25 14.38 -6.84
C GLU A 47 -9.38 12.90 -6.47
N ARG A 48 -10.40 12.57 -5.68
CA ARG A 48 -10.67 11.20 -5.21
C ARG A 48 -10.80 10.22 -6.37
N LEU A 49 -10.38 8.96 -6.15
CA LEU A 49 -10.58 7.90 -7.12
C LEU A 49 -12.06 7.46 -7.14
N PRO A 50 -12.74 7.52 -8.30
CA PRO A 50 -14.10 7.04 -8.40
C PRO A 50 -14.13 5.50 -8.33
N ASN A 51 -15.22 4.93 -7.82
CA ASN A 51 -15.54 3.51 -7.90
C ASN A 51 -14.54 2.54 -7.24
N ILE A 52 -13.77 3.01 -6.26
CA ILE A 52 -12.91 2.15 -5.45
C ILE A 52 -12.91 2.59 -3.99
N ASN A 53 -13.12 1.65 -3.07
CA ASN A 53 -12.98 1.89 -1.64
C ASN A 53 -11.62 1.38 -1.15
N LEU A 54 -10.71 2.31 -0.84
CA LEU A 54 -9.35 2.04 -0.38
C LEU A 54 -9.19 2.08 1.15
N GLN A 55 -10.29 2.21 1.89
CA GLN A 55 -10.28 2.38 3.34
C GLN A 55 -9.52 1.26 4.07
N ILE A 56 -9.66 0.00 3.61
CA ILE A 56 -8.94 -1.14 4.20
C ILE A 56 -7.40 -1.00 4.13
N LEU A 57 -6.88 -0.35 3.08
CA LEU A 57 -5.44 -0.11 2.95
C LEU A 57 -4.99 0.96 3.96
N LEU A 58 -5.80 2.00 4.16
CA LEU A 58 -5.52 3.08 5.11
C LEU A 58 -5.62 2.58 6.56
N GLU A 59 -6.62 1.76 6.87
CA GLU A 59 -6.79 1.13 8.18
C GLU A 59 -5.61 0.22 8.51
N TYR A 60 -5.22 -0.65 7.58
CA TYR A 60 -4.06 -1.51 7.77
C TYR A 60 -2.77 -0.68 7.91
N ASN A 61 -2.57 0.34 7.07
CA ASN A 61 -1.42 1.23 7.20
C ASN A 61 -1.33 1.82 8.61
N ASN A 62 -2.44 2.34 9.14
CA ASN A 62 -2.51 2.89 10.49
C ASN A 62 -2.23 1.85 11.58
N LEU A 63 -2.78 0.63 11.44
CA LEU A 63 -2.50 -0.48 12.36
C LEU A 63 -1.01 -0.83 12.38
N THR A 64 -0.33 -0.69 11.24
CA THR A 64 1.09 -1.04 11.11
C THR A 64 2.06 0.12 11.32
N ALA A 65 1.58 1.36 11.45
CA ALA A 65 2.40 2.57 11.43
C ALA A 65 3.44 2.64 12.58
N LYS A 66 3.21 1.93 13.68
CA LYS A 66 4.12 1.85 14.82
C LYS A 66 5.29 0.87 14.62
N TYR A 67 5.23 0.02 13.60
CA TYR A 67 6.24 -1.01 13.34
C TYR A 67 7.32 -0.51 12.38
N PHE A 68 8.51 -1.09 12.50
CA PHE A 68 9.65 -0.77 11.65
C PHE A 68 9.67 -1.74 10.48
N ILE A 69 9.31 -1.23 9.30
CA ILE A 69 9.04 -2.01 8.09
C ILE A 69 9.95 -1.62 6.93
N GLY A 70 10.80 -0.59 7.11
CA GLY A 70 11.75 -0.08 6.14
C GLY A 70 13.20 -0.07 6.65
N THR A 71 13.94 0.98 6.27
CA THR A 71 15.37 1.13 6.56
C THR A 71 15.68 1.33 8.04
N GLU A 72 14.71 1.82 8.82
CA GLU A 72 14.80 1.98 10.27
C GLU A 72 15.10 0.67 11.01
N ARG A 73 14.79 -0.48 10.40
CA ARG A 73 15.13 -1.82 10.93
C ARG A 73 16.64 -2.01 11.10
N LEU A 74 17.47 -1.34 10.29
CA LEU A 74 18.94 -1.41 10.38
C LEU A 74 19.48 -0.79 11.69
N MET A 75 18.66 -0.01 12.39
CA MET A 75 19.02 0.66 13.64
C MET A 75 18.60 -0.16 14.88
N CYS A 76 18.00 -1.33 14.70
CA CYS A 76 17.44 -2.14 15.79
C CYS A 76 18.29 -3.36 16.10
N ASN A 77 18.23 -3.78 17.36
CA ASN A 77 18.78 -5.09 17.74
C ASN A 77 17.86 -6.23 17.27
N LYS A 78 18.43 -7.42 17.19
CA LYS A 78 17.76 -8.64 16.71
C LYS A 78 16.49 -8.97 17.50
N ASP A 79 16.56 -8.95 18.83
CA ASP A 79 15.47 -9.43 19.67
C ASP A 79 14.24 -8.52 19.59
N PHE A 80 14.48 -7.20 19.51
CA PHE A 80 13.42 -6.22 19.24
C PHE A 80 12.71 -6.49 17.90
N LEU A 81 13.47 -6.72 16.82
CA LEU A 81 12.88 -7.00 15.51
C LEU A 81 12.07 -8.30 15.50
N ILE A 82 12.54 -9.34 16.19
CA ILE A 82 11.82 -10.62 16.28
C ILE A 82 10.46 -10.44 16.94
N GLU A 83 10.40 -9.74 18.08
CA GLU A 83 9.12 -9.50 18.76
C GLU A 83 8.19 -8.61 17.93
N GLN A 84 8.77 -7.60 17.27
CA GLN A 84 8.03 -6.73 16.39
C GLN A 84 7.41 -7.49 15.20
N ASP A 85 8.20 -8.34 14.54
CA ASP A 85 7.75 -9.13 13.38
C ASP A 85 6.65 -10.12 13.79
N LYS A 86 6.73 -10.74 14.97
CA LYS A 86 5.66 -11.61 15.49
C LYS A 86 4.32 -10.89 15.63
N GLU A 87 4.32 -9.64 16.08
CA GLU A 87 3.09 -8.85 16.17
C GLU A 87 2.58 -8.44 14.78
N LEU A 88 3.49 -7.96 13.93
CA LEU A 88 3.17 -7.51 12.59
C LEU A 88 2.61 -8.65 11.72
N ASP A 89 3.15 -9.86 11.85
CA ASP A 89 2.70 -11.05 11.14
C ASP A 89 1.27 -11.42 11.53
N LYS A 90 0.90 -11.32 12.81
CA LYS A 90 -0.49 -11.57 13.27
C LYS A 90 -1.46 -10.59 12.61
N ILE A 91 -1.14 -9.30 12.63
CA ILE A 91 -1.98 -8.25 12.03
C ILE A 91 -2.08 -8.46 10.51
N THR A 92 -0.95 -8.76 9.88
CA THR A 92 -0.88 -9.01 8.43
C THR A 92 -1.70 -10.21 8.04
N MET A 93 -1.58 -11.33 8.76
CA MET A 93 -2.35 -12.55 8.52
C MET A 93 -3.86 -12.30 8.59
N MET A 94 -4.33 -11.51 9.58
CA MET A 94 -5.75 -11.19 9.74
C MET A 94 -6.34 -10.34 8.61
N ASN A 95 -5.50 -9.61 7.86
CA ASN A 95 -5.94 -8.68 6.82
C ASN A 95 -5.53 -9.10 5.40
N LYS A 96 -4.65 -10.11 5.27
CA LYS A 96 -3.96 -10.46 4.02
C LYS A 96 -4.91 -10.63 2.83
N ASP A 97 -5.96 -11.41 2.99
CA ASP A 97 -6.87 -11.73 1.88
C ASP A 97 -7.60 -10.48 1.37
N LYS A 98 -8.03 -9.60 2.29
CA LYS A 98 -8.69 -8.34 1.94
C LYS A 98 -7.73 -7.39 1.23
N LEU A 99 -6.47 -7.34 1.67
CA LEU A 99 -5.45 -6.47 1.08
C LEU A 99 -5.05 -6.97 -0.31
N ILE A 100 -4.87 -8.28 -0.49
CA ILE A 100 -4.60 -8.89 -1.81
C ILE A 100 -5.77 -8.64 -2.76
N SER A 101 -7.00 -8.89 -2.32
CA SER A 101 -8.20 -8.62 -3.11
C SER A 101 -8.25 -7.15 -3.56
N LYS A 102 -7.91 -6.22 -2.66
CA LYS A 102 -7.87 -4.80 -2.99
C LYS A 102 -6.75 -4.43 -3.96
N CYS A 103 -5.60 -5.09 -3.90
CA CYS A 103 -4.54 -4.92 -4.89
C CYS A 103 -5.02 -5.37 -6.29
N TYR A 104 -5.75 -6.47 -6.40
CA TYR A 104 -6.34 -6.89 -7.68
C TYR A 104 -7.36 -5.89 -8.21
N GLU A 105 -8.26 -5.37 -7.36
CA GLU A 105 -9.24 -4.34 -7.74
C GLU A 105 -8.57 -3.07 -8.28
N ILE A 106 -7.41 -2.67 -7.71
CA ILE A 106 -6.60 -1.56 -8.25
C ILE A 106 -6.10 -1.88 -9.67
N LEU A 107 -5.62 -3.09 -9.94
CA LEU A 107 -5.18 -3.48 -11.27
C LEU A 107 -6.36 -3.51 -12.25
N GLU A 108 -7.46 -4.14 -11.88
CA GLU A 108 -8.66 -4.22 -12.72
C GLU A 108 -9.17 -2.84 -13.11
N LEU A 109 -9.22 -1.89 -12.17
CA LEU A 109 -9.76 -0.56 -12.45
C LEU A 109 -8.84 0.33 -13.29
N PHE A 110 -7.52 0.22 -13.10
CA PHE A 110 -6.56 1.17 -13.69
C PHE A 110 -5.65 0.58 -14.76
N GLU A 111 -5.66 -0.74 -14.96
CA GLU A 111 -4.86 -1.43 -15.97
C GLU A 111 -5.70 -2.09 -17.07
N ALA A 112 -6.98 -2.43 -16.84
CA ALA A 112 -7.80 -3.22 -17.77
C ALA A 112 -8.20 -2.50 -19.10
N LYS A 113 -7.41 -1.56 -19.60
CA LYS A 113 -7.57 -0.94 -20.92
C LYS A 113 -6.75 -1.62 -22.03
N GLU A 114 -6.08 -2.74 -21.79
CA GLU A 114 -5.25 -3.41 -22.80
C GLU A 114 -5.49 -4.94 -22.89
N LYS A 115 -6.75 -5.38 -23.03
CA LYS A 115 -7.06 -6.72 -23.53
C LYS A 115 -8.18 -6.69 -24.56
#